data_AF-A0A6H9XBW1-F1
#
_entry.id   AF-A0A6H9XBW1-F1
#
_cell.length_a   1.000
_cell.length_b   1.000
_cell.length_c   1.000
_cell.angle_alpha   90.00
_cell.angle_beta   90.00
_cell.angle_gamma   90.00
#
_symmetry.space_group_name_H-M   'P 1'
#
loop_
_entity.id
_entity.type
_entity.pdbx_description
1 polymer ?
#
loop_
_entity_poly.entity_id
_entity_poly.type
_entity_poly.pdbx_seq_one_letter_code
_entity_poly.pdbx_strand_id
1 'polypeptide(L)' 'MLLYDLVFSFGLLLAILLFIGFLFALSRSAETPKMKTVWVIIALCVPIVGPICHFIVYRGQRS' A
#
# COMPACT_ATOMS: atom_id res chain seq x y z
N MET A 1 -22.21 -1.59 4.58
CA MET A 1 -21.11 -2.58 4.65
C MET A 1 -20.64 -2.99 3.27
N LEU A 2 -21.42 -3.74 2.48
CA LEU A 2 -20.97 -4.33 1.20
C LEU A 2 -20.29 -3.38 0.21
N LEU A 3 -20.84 -2.17 0.01
CA LEU A 3 -20.28 -1.21 -0.94
C LEU A 3 -18.93 -0.63 -0.46
N TYR A 4 -18.76 -0.48 0.85
CA TYR A 4 -17.51 -0.03 1.46
C TYR A 4 -16.43 -1.12 1.37
N ASP A 5 -16.78 -2.37 1.69
CA ASP A 5 -15.87 -3.51 1.54
C ASP A 5 -15.42 -3.70 0.08
N LEU A 6 -16.35 -3.52 -0.87
CA LEU A 6 -16.03 -3.61 -2.30
C LEU A 6 -15.07 -2.50 -2.74
N VAL A 7 -15.34 -1.25 -2.35
CA VAL A 7 -14.48 -0.10 -2.68
C VAL A 7 -13.10 -0.24 -2.02
N PHE A 8 -13.05 -0.69 -0.77
CA PHE A 8 -11.82 -0.93 -0.04
C PHE A 8 -10.99 -2.04 -0.70
N SER A 9 -11.61 -3.17 -1.03
CA SER A 9 -10.94 -4.30 -1.68
C SER A 9 -10.45 -3.95 -3.08
N PHE A 10 -11.22 -3.16 -3.84
CA PHE A 10 -10.82 -2.69 -5.16
C PHE A 10 -9.67 -1.67 -5.08
N GLY A 11 -9.73 -0.75 -4.11
CA GLY A 11 -8.65 0.19 -3.82
C GLY A 11 -7.35 -0.52 -3.41
N LEU A 12 -7.45 -1.55 -2.57
CA LEU A 12 -6.32 -2.39 -2.17
C LEU A 12 -5.72 -3.13 -3.37
N LEU A 13 -6.57 -3.71 -4.23
CA LEU A 13 -6.13 -4.41 -5.44
C LEU A 13 -5.39 -3.46 -6.39
N LEU A 14 -5.94 -2.26 -6.62
CA LEU A 14 -5.31 -1.22 -7.45
C LEU A 14 -3.96 -0.79 -6.86
N ALA A 15 -3.88 -0.59 -5.54
CA ALA A 15 -2.64 -0.25 -4.86
C ALA A 15 -1.56 -1.33 -5.02
N ILE A 16 -1.94 -2.61 -4.93
CA ILE A 16 -1.03 -3.74 -5.19
C ILE A 16 -0.54 -3.73 -6.64
N LEU A 17 -1.44 -3.50 -7.60
CA LEU A 17 -1.08 -3.44 -9.02
C LEU A 17 -0.07 -2.32 -9.31
N LEU A 18 -0.32 -1.13 -8.75
CA LEU A 18 0.57 0.03 -8.85
C LEU A 18 1.90 -0.23 -8.14
N PHE A 19 1.90 -0.92 -7.00
CA PHE A 19 3.12 -1.31 -6.30
C PHE A 19 3.99 -2.27 -7.14
N ILE A 20 3.39 -3.28 -7.77
CA ILE A 20 4.12 -4.20 -8.67
C ILE A 20 4.67 -3.44 -9.88
N GLY A 21 3.86 -2.56 -10.50
CA GLY A 21 4.31 -1.71 -11.60
C GLY A 21 5.46 -0.78 -11.19
N PHE A 22 5.40 -0.22 -9.98
CA PHE A 22 6.45 0.59 -9.39
C PHE A 22 7.74 -0.22 -9.22
N LEU A 23 7.68 -1.44 -8.67
CA LEU A 23 8.85 -2.33 -8.55
C LEU A 23 9.50 -2.64 -9.90
N PHE A 24 8.69 -2.82 -10.96
CA PHE A 24 9.20 -3.07 -12.31
C PHE A 24 9.86 -1.82 -12.94
N ALA A 25 9.29 -0.64 -12.71
CA ALA A 25 9.91 0.61 -13.11
C ALA A 25 11.24 0.85 -12.35
N LEU A 26 11.26 0.54 -11.07
CA LEU A 26 12.43 0.70 -10.20
C LEU A 26 13.55 -0.30 -10.52
N SER A 27 13.21 -1.53 -10.90
CA SER A 27 14.19 -2.52 -11.34
C SER A 27 14.91 -2.04 -12.61
N ARG A 28 14.18 -1.40 -13.53
CA ARG A 28 14.72 -0.77 -14.75
C ARG A 28 15.39 0.59 -14.53
N SER A 29 15.13 1.27 -13.42
CA SER A 29 15.76 2.56 -13.08
C SER A 29 17.28 2.40 -12.88
N ALA A 30 18.07 3.38 -13.34
CA ALA A 30 19.52 3.42 -13.13
C ALA A 30 19.92 3.93 -11.72
N GLU A 31 18.96 4.06 -10.81
CA GLU A 31 19.21 4.48 -9.43
C GLU A 31 20.16 3.54 -8.67
N THR A 32 20.91 4.11 -7.75
CA THR A 32 21.80 3.36 -6.85
C THR A 32 21.01 2.35 -6.01
N PRO A 33 21.56 1.16 -5.74
CA PRO A 33 20.85 0.08 -5.05
C PRO A 33 20.32 0.48 -3.66
N LYS A 34 21.01 1.37 -2.94
CA LYS A 34 20.54 1.93 -1.66
C LYS A 34 19.23 2.69 -1.81
N MET A 35 19.13 3.55 -2.82
CA MET A 35 17.91 4.34 -3.05
C MET A 35 16.75 3.45 -3.50
N LYS A 36 17.04 2.40 -4.28
CA LYS A 36 16.03 1.40 -4.62
C LYS A 36 15.44 0.72 -3.39
N THR A 37 16.27 0.32 -2.42
CA THR A 37 15.80 -0.29 -1.18
C THR A 37 14.91 0.67 -0.38
N VAL A 38 15.28 1.95 -0.28
CA VAL A 38 14.48 2.96 0.42
C VAL A 38 13.10 3.12 -0.24
N TRP A 39 13.05 3.21 -1.57
CA TRP A 39 11.80 3.30 -2.32
C TRP A 39 10.91 2.07 -2.13
N VAL A 40 11.50 0.87 -2.13
CA VAL A 40 10.77 -0.38 -1.87
C VAL A 40 10.16 -0.37 -0.46
N ILE A 41 10.92 0.04 0.56
CA ILE A 41 10.43 0.12 1.94
C ILE A 41 9.25 1.10 2.03
N ILE A 42 9.40 2.30 1.48
CA ILE A 42 8.33 3.32 1.49
C ILE A 42 7.09 2.78 0.79
N ALA A 43 7.25 2.24 -0.41
CA ALA A 43 6.15 1.73 -1.21
C ALA A 43 5.47 0.52 -0.56
N LEU A 44 6.18 -0.25 0.28
CA LEU A 44 5.64 -1.37 1.05
C LEU A 44 4.91 -0.89 2.31
N CYS A 45 5.36 0.19 2.94
CA CYS A 45 4.69 0.77 4.11
C CYS A 45 3.35 1.45 3.75
N VAL A 46 3.28 2.19 2.64
CA VAL A 46 2.08 2.93 2.20
C VAL A 46 0.78 2.10 2.17
N PRO A 47 0.73 0.91 1.55
CA PRO A 47 -0.50 0.10 1.50
C PRO A 47 -0.87 -0.52 2.85
N ILE A 48 0.04 -0.56 3.82
CA ILE A 48 -0.20 -1.12 5.16
C ILE A 48 -0.80 -0.07 6.09
N VAL A 49 -0.47 1.21 5.90
CA VAL A 49 -0.99 2.31 6.73
C VAL A 49 -2.51 2.42 6.64
N GLY A 50 -3.11 2.28 5.45
CA GLY A 50 -4.56 2.34 5.26
C GLY A 50 -5.34 1.31 6.11
N PRO A 51 -5.04 0.01 5.99
CA PRO A 51 -5.60 -1.05 6.83
C PRO A 51 -5.35 -0.85 8.34
N ILE A 52 -4.15 -0.42 8.74
CA ILE A 52 -3.81 -0.16 10.15
C ILE A 52 -4.65 0.99 10.70
N CYS A 53 -4.72 2.12 10.00
CA CYS A 53 -5.55 3.26 10.39
C CYS A 53 -7.02 2.86 10.52
N HIS A 54 -7.55 2.09 9.56
CA HIS A 54 -8.91 1.56 9.64
C HIS A 54 -9.10 0.66 10.86
N PHE A 55 -8.15 -0.25 11.14
CA PHE A 55 -8.22 -1.14 12.29
C PHE A 55 -8.22 -0.40 13.63
N ILE A 56 -7.41 0.67 13.75
CA ILE A 56 -7.36 1.53 14.95
C ILE A 56 -8.69 2.28 15.13
N VAL A 57 -9.22 2.90 14.07
CA VAL A 57 -10.49 3.64 14.13
C VAL A 57 -11.66 2.70 14.45
N TYR A 58 -11.70 1.52 13.83
CA TYR A 58 -12.76 0.54 14.07
C TYR A 58 -12.71 -0.04 15.49
N ARG A 59 -11.50 -0.23 16.06
CA ARG A 59 -11.32 -0.60 17.48
C ARG A 59 -11.77 0.52 18.42
N GLY A 60 -11.48 1.78 18.10
CA GLY A 60 -11.84 2.94 18.92
C GLY A 60 -13.33 3.23 18.99
N GLN A 61 -14.13 2.77 18.02
CA GLN A 61 -15.60 2.87 18.07
C GLN A 61 -16.28 1.76 18.90
N ARG A 62 -15.53 0.76 19.36
CA ARG A 62 -16.04 -0.37 20.16
C ARG A 62 -15.78 -0.24 21.66
N SER A 63 -15.14 0.84 22.10
CA SER A 63 -14.91 1.22 23.52
C SER A 63 -15.83 2.36 23.91
#